data_AF-A0A9L0K358-F1
#
_entry.id   AF-A0A9L0K358-F1
#
_cell.length_a   1.000
_cell.length_b   1.000
_cell.length_c   1.000
_cell.angle_alpha   90.00
_cell.angle_beta   90.00
_cell.angle_gamma   90.00
#
_symmetry.space_group_name_H-M   'P 1'
#
loop_
_entity.id
_entity.type
_entity.pdbx_description
1 polymer ?
#
loop_
_entity_poly.entity_id
_entity_poly.type
_entity_poly.pdbx_seq_one_letter_code
_entity_poly.pdbx_strand_id
1 'polypeptide(L)'
;MAGNVLKEKRRLFIRSVGTDTVSWRSPTTGSVFIEKLIENLQEYAWSCDLEEIFRKVRLSFELPDARAQMPTAERVTLTRRFYLFPGY
;
A
#
# COMPACT_ATOMS: atom_id res chain seq x y z
N MET A 1 -39.99 4.35 4.36
CA MET A 1 -39.45 3.04 3.94
C MET A 1 -37.94 3.07 4.06
N ALA A 2 -37.35 1.93 4.42
CA ALA A 2 -36.07 1.78 5.10
C ALA A 2 -34.88 2.54 4.48
N GLY A 3 -34.11 3.18 5.37
CA GLY A 3 -32.77 3.65 5.07
C GLY A 3 -31.86 2.48 4.77
N ASN A 4 -31.59 2.27 3.49
CA ASN A 4 -30.46 1.47 3.02
C ASN A 4 -29.41 2.43 2.46
N VAL A 5 -28.85 3.27 3.35
CA VAL A 5 -27.51 3.80 3.09
C VAL A 5 -26.61 2.57 3.12
N LEU A 6 -26.17 2.10 1.97
CA LEU A 6 -25.09 1.13 1.87
C LEU A 6 -24.00 1.63 2.83
N LYS A 7 -23.75 0.90 3.92
CA LYS A 7 -22.56 1.10 4.76
C LYS A 7 -21.37 0.74 3.89
N GLU A 8 -21.02 1.63 2.98
CA GLU A 8 -19.88 1.46 2.10
C GLU A 8 -18.66 1.59 3.00
N LYS A 9 -18.19 0.43 3.46
CA LYS A 9 -16.97 0.33 4.25
C LYS A 9 -15.85 0.81 3.32
N ARG A 10 -15.34 2.01 3.58
CA ARG A 10 -14.14 2.57 2.96
C ARG A 10 -12.98 1.63 3.26
N ARG A 11 -12.45 0.98 2.23
CA ARG A 11 -11.38 -0.01 2.32
C ARG A 11 -10.38 0.26 1.22
N LEU A 12 -9.15 -0.11 1.53
CA LEU A 12 -8.05 -0.14 0.59
C LEU A 12 -7.26 -1.40 0.92
N PHE A 13 -7.20 -2.33 -0.03
CA PHE A 13 -6.41 -3.53 0.10
C PHE A 13 -5.14 -3.37 -0.72
N ILE A 14 -4.03 -3.83 -0.18
CA ILE A 14 -2.74 -3.78 -0.85
C ILE A 14 -2.16 -5.17 -0.79
N ARG A 15 -1.81 -5.68 -1.96
CA ARG A 15 -1.18 -6.97 -2.11
C ARG A 15 0.28 -6.74 -2.44
N SER A 16 1.16 -7.51 -1.80
CA SER A 16 2.61 -7.49 -2.07
C SER A 16 2.97 -7.84 -3.51
N VAL A 17 2.04 -8.43 -4.26
CA VAL A 17 2.22 -9.06 -5.56
C VAL A 17 0.93 -8.92 -6.38
N GLY A 18 1.04 -8.98 -7.71
CA GLY A 18 -0.11 -9.18 -8.59
C GLY A 18 -0.60 -10.64 -8.59
N THR A 19 -1.66 -10.95 -9.33
CA THR A 19 -2.08 -12.34 -9.56
C THR A 19 -0.95 -13.13 -10.23
N ASP A 20 -0.65 -14.32 -9.69
CA ASP A 20 0.36 -15.26 -10.18
C ASP A 20 1.84 -14.86 -10.02
N THR A 21 2.16 -13.92 -9.11
CA THR A 21 3.55 -13.56 -8.78
C THR A 21 3.93 -13.90 -7.33
N VAL A 22 5.21 -14.16 -7.11
CA VAL A 22 5.73 -14.63 -5.81
C VAL A 22 6.19 -13.45 -4.95
N SER A 23 5.78 -13.42 -3.69
CA SER A 23 6.28 -12.42 -2.73
C SER A 23 7.64 -12.85 -2.20
N TRP A 24 8.66 -12.03 -2.39
CA TRP A 24 10.01 -12.38 -1.96
C TRP A 24 10.24 -12.04 -0.50
N ARG A 25 10.90 -12.97 0.20
CA ARG A 25 11.33 -12.81 1.59
C ARG A 25 12.80 -13.18 1.73
N SER A 26 13.52 -12.39 2.49
CA SER A 26 14.86 -12.65 2.97
C SER A 26 14.76 -13.30 4.37
N PRO A 27 15.54 -14.34 4.67
CA PRO A 27 15.59 -14.92 6.01
C PRO A 27 16.15 -13.95 7.05
N THR A 28 16.92 -12.93 6.62
CA THR A 28 17.59 -11.99 7.53
C THR A 28 16.79 -10.71 7.75
N THR A 29 16.20 -10.15 6.69
CA THR A 29 15.55 -8.83 6.75
C THR A 29 14.02 -8.90 6.72
N GLY A 30 13.46 -10.02 6.24
CA GLY A 30 12.02 -10.21 6.12
C GLY A 30 11.50 -9.97 4.71
N SER A 31 10.27 -9.47 4.58
CA SER A 31 9.66 -9.23 3.27
C SER A 31 10.10 -7.90 2.70
N VAL A 32 10.69 -7.93 1.50
CA VAL A 32 11.11 -6.72 0.77
C VAL A 32 9.95 -5.74 0.59
N PHE A 33 8.72 -6.25 0.41
CA PHE A 33 7.53 -5.41 0.34
C PHE A 33 7.26 -4.67 1.65
N ILE A 34 7.32 -5.36 2.79
CA ILE A 34 7.05 -4.76 4.11
C ILE A 34 8.14 -3.77 4.48
N GLU A 35 9.40 -4.07 4.18
CA GLU A 35 10.52 -3.15 4.36
C GLU A 35 10.27 -1.84 3.61
N LYS A 36 10.03 -1.91 2.28
CA LYS A 36 9.75 -0.73 1.45
C LYS A 36 8.50 0.02 1.86
N LEU A 37 7.47 -0.70 2.32
CA LEU A 37 6.23 -0.11 2.82
C LEU A 37 6.49 0.71 4.09
N ILE A 38 7.27 0.18 5.04
CA ILE A 38 7.61 0.87 6.27
C ILE A 38 8.47 2.10 5.98
N GLU A 39 9.49 1.97 5.13
CA GLU A 39 10.35 3.08 4.71
C GLU A 39 9.52 4.24 4.14
N ASN A 40 8.63 3.95 3.18
CA ASN A 40 7.78 4.97 2.56
C ASN A 40 6.76 5.57 3.55
N LEU A 41 6.23 4.78 4.48
CA LEU A 41 5.35 5.30 5.53
C LEU A 41 6.12 6.25 6.46
N GLN A 42 7.32 5.88 6.91
CA GLN A 42 8.13 6.72 7.77
C GLN A 42 8.53 8.03 7.08
N GLU A 43 8.85 7.98 5.79
CA GLU A 43 9.30 9.15 5.02
C GLU A 43 8.14 10.08 4.62
N TYR A 44 6.98 9.54 4.24
CA TYR A 44 5.92 10.31 3.59
C TYR A 44 4.62 10.44 4.40
N ALA A 45 4.43 9.72 5.51
CA ALA A 45 3.17 9.78 6.28
C ALA A 45 2.81 11.18 6.82
N TRP A 46 3.79 12.06 6.98
CA TRP A 46 3.59 13.42 7.47
C TRP A 46 3.05 14.40 6.41
N SER A 47 3.25 14.11 5.12
CA SER A 47 2.92 15.04 4.02
C SER A 47 2.02 14.44 2.93
N CYS A 48 1.96 13.11 2.80
CA CYS A 48 1.22 12.42 1.77
C CYS A 48 0.02 11.66 2.34
N ASP A 49 -1.02 11.51 1.52
CA ASP A 49 -2.09 10.56 1.80
C ASP A 49 -1.64 9.13 1.47
N LEU A 50 -2.35 8.14 2.02
CA LEU A 50 -2.02 6.73 1.86
C LEU A 50 -1.96 6.28 0.39
N GLU A 51 -2.81 6.82 -0.48
CA GLU A 51 -2.81 6.42 -1.90
C GLU A 51 -1.51 6.85 -2.58
N GLU A 52 -1.05 8.07 -2.29
CA GLU A 52 0.21 8.59 -2.80
C GLU A 52 1.43 7.84 -2.20
N ILE A 53 1.37 7.47 -0.92
CA ILE A 53 2.40 6.62 -0.30
C ILE A 53 2.48 5.28 -1.03
N PHE A 54 1.36 4.63 -1.34
CA PHE A 54 1.37 3.37 -2.07
C PHE A 54 1.78 3.51 -3.53
N ARG A 55 1.52 4.67 -4.15
CA ARG A 55 2.08 5.00 -5.46
C ARG A 55 3.62 5.04 -5.41
N LYS A 56 4.19 5.66 -4.38
CA LYS A 56 5.65 5.70 -4.17
C LYS A 56 6.25 4.33 -3.86
N VAL A 57 5.57 3.51 -3.05
CA VAL A 57 5.96 2.11 -2.83
C VAL A 57 6.02 1.36 -4.17
N ARG A 58 5.00 1.47 -5.02
CA ARG A 58 5.02 0.85 -6.36
C ARG A 58 6.18 1.34 -7.22
N LEU A 59 6.42 2.65 -7.22
CA LEU A 59 7.55 3.25 -7.94
C LEU A 59 8.90 2.68 -7.48
N SER A 60 9.06 2.39 -6.17
CA SER A 60 10.28 1.77 -5.65
C SER A 60 10.52 0.34 -6.18
N PHE A 61 9.49 -0.29 -6.75
CA PHE A 61 9.56 -1.61 -7.40
C PHE A 61 9.64 -1.54 -8.94
N GLU A 62 9.58 -0.35 -9.56
CA GLU A 62 9.68 -0.22 -11.02
C GLU A 62 11.08 -0.53 -11.55
N LEU A 63 12.13 -0.29 -10.75
CA LEU A 63 13.47 -0.77 -11.04
C LEU A 63 13.57 -2.22 -10.58
N PRO A 64 13.60 -3.21 -11.49
CA PRO A 64 13.69 -4.60 -11.09
C PRO A 64 15.08 -4.85 -10.49
N ASP A 65 15.13 -5.03 -9.18
CA ASP A 65 16.24 -5.73 -8.54
C ASP A 65 16.21 -7.22 -8.97
N ALA A 66 17.13 -8.04 -8.47
CA ALA A 66 17.24 -9.48 -8.77
C ALA A 66 15.93 -10.29 -8.55
N ARG A 67 14.91 -9.69 -7.93
CA ARG A 67 13.62 -10.28 -7.59
C ARG A 67 12.48 -9.32 -7.93
N ALA A 68 11.99 -9.38 -9.17
CA ALA A 68 10.87 -8.56 -9.61
C ALA A 68 9.59 -8.91 -8.82
N GLN A 69 8.96 -7.88 -8.25
CA GLN A 69 7.61 -7.93 -7.66
C GLN A 69 6.92 -6.59 -7.92
N MET A 70 5.60 -6.59 -8.09
CA MET A 70 4.83 -5.36 -8.27
C MET A 70 3.64 -5.34 -7.30
N PRO A 71 3.68 -4.51 -6.25
CA PRO A 71 2.55 -4.37 -5.34
C PRO A 71 1.33 -3.81 -6.05
N THR A 72 0.17 -4.40 -5.81
CA THR A 72 -1.08 -3.98 -6.45
C THR A 72 -2.09 -3.52 -5.40
N ALA A 73 -2.71 -2.37 -5.64
CA ALA A 73 -3.83 -1.89 -4.84
C ALA A 73 -5.14 -2.48 -5.39
N GLU A 74 -5.96 -3.04 -4.52
CA GLU A 74 -7.21 -3.70 -4.87
C GLU A 74 -8.39 -3.15 -4.05
N ARG A 75 -9.58 -3.19 -4.67
CA ARG A 75 -10.86 -2.85 -4.04
C ARG A 75 -10.80 -1.52 -3.27
N VAL A 76 -10.26 -0.49 -3.92
CA VAL A 76 -10.18 0.87 -3.38
C VAL A 76 -11.57 1.49 -3.38
N THR A 77 -12.16 1.63 -2.20
CA THR A 77 -13.45 2.31 -1.98
C THR A 77 -13.27 3.60 -1.16
N LEU A 78 -12.06 4.15 -1.16
CA LEU A 78 -11.77 5.43 -0.53
C LEU A 78 -12.42 6.55 -1.36
N THR A 79 -13.29 7.33 -0.72
CA THR A 79 -13.92 8.51 -1.32
C THR A 79 -13.24 9.82 -0.95
N ARG A 80 -12.24 9.75 -0.05
CA ARG A 80 -11.46 10.89 0.45
C ARG A 80 -10.01 10.46 0.65
N ARG A 81 -9.11 11.43 0.54
CA ARG A 81 -7.70 11.25 0.89
C ARG A 81 -7.56 10.90 2.36
N PHE A 82 -6.78 9.87 2.66
CA PHE A 82 -6.56 9.41 4.02
C PHE A 82 -5.12 9.74 4.44
N TYR A 83 -4.97 10.76 5.29
CA TYR A 83 -3.71 11.18 5.89
C TYR A 83 -3.53 10.55 7.27
N LEU A 84 -2.30 10.18 7.62
CA LEU A 84 -1.99 9.51 8.88
C LEU A 84 -1.67 10.48 10.02
N PHE A 85 -1.26 11.72 9.71
CA PHE A 85 -0.90 12.76 10.70
C PHE A 85 -0.04 12.24 11.86
N PRO A 86 1.15 11.67 11.59
CA PRO A 86 2.03 11.17 12.64
C PRO A 86 2.42 12.29 13.60
N GLY A 87 2.13 12.13 14.89
CA GLY A 87 2.50 13.07 15.96
C GLY A 87 1.45 14.14 16.30
N TYR A 88 0.28 14.13 15.66
CA TYR A 88 -0.91 14.88 16.09
C TYR A 88 -1.87 14.05 16.94
#